data_AF-A0A2S5B0K6-F1
#
_entry.id   AF-A0A2S5B0K6-F1
#
_cell.length_a   1.000
_cell.length_b   1.000
_cell.length_c   1.000
_cell.angle_alpha   90.00
_cell.angle_beta   90.00
_cell.angle_gamma   90.00
#
_symmetry.space_group_name_H-M   'P 1'
#
loop_
_entity.id
_entity.type
_entity.pdbx_description
1 polymer ?
#
loop_
_entity_poly.entity_id
_entity_poly.type
_entity_poly.pdbx_seq_one_letter_code
_entity_poly.pdbx_strand_id
1 'polypeptide(L)'
;MIFSTYGTAKAGIGITGMGTLRPELIMKSLIPVVMAGIIAVYGLVVSVLIVGSLNPTDPYPLHAGFIHLAAGLSCGLTGLAAGRAIGVVGDACARAYLLQSRVFVAMVLMLIFAEVIGLYGLIVALILNTKASEASC
;
A
#
# COMPACT_ATOMS: atom_id res chain seq x y z
N MET A 1 1.23 3.70 -7.02
CA MET A 1 0.20 2.77 -7.53
C MET A 1 0.77 1.52 -8.21
N ILE A 2 1.84 1.62 -9.02
CA ILE A 2 2.41 0.52 -9.83
C ILE A 2 2.61 -0.82 -9.06
N PHE A 3 3.05 -0.77 -7.80
CA PHE A 3 3.33 -1.98 -7.03
C PHE A 3 2.15 -2.53 -6.22
N SER A 4 1.06 -1.77 -6.05
CA SER A 4 -0.24 -2.30 -5.59
C SER A 4 -0.84 -3.22 -6.66
N THR A 5 -0.76 -2.81 -7.93
CA THR A 5 -1.13 -3.64 -9.09
C THR A 5 -0.27 -4.90 -9.17
N TYR A 6 1.04 -4.79 -8.89
CA TYR A 6 1.92 -5.96 -8.82
C TYR A 6 1.51 -6.93 -7.70
N GLY A 7 1.20 -6.42 -6.50
CA GLY A 7 0.71 -7.22 -5.38
C GLY A 7 -0.56 -7.98 -5.71
N THR A 8 -1.54 -7.28 -6.30
CA THR A 8 -2.80 -7.86 -6.77
C THR A 8 -2.59 -8.88 -7.89
N ALA A 9 -1.71 -8.61 -8.86
CA ALA A 9 -1.42 -9.53 -9.96
C ALA A 9 -0.77 -10.83 -9.45
N LYS A 10 0.23 -10.72 -8.56
CA LYS A 10 0.90 -11.88 -7.94
C LYS A 10 -0.05 -12.70 -7.07
N ALA A 11 -0.82 -12.04 -6.21
CA ALA A 11 -1.84 -12.72 -5.40
C ALA A 11 -2.90 -13.39 -6.28
N GLY A 12 -3.35 -12.71 -7.34
CA GLY A 12 -4.33 -13.23 -8.30
C GLY A 12 -3.85 -14.50 -9.02
N ILE A 13 -2.58 -14.57 -9.43
CA ILE A 13 -2.00 -15.77 -10.02
C ILE A 13 -2.08 -16.96 -9.04
N GLY A 14 -1.73 -16.74 -7.77
CA GLY A 14 -1.82 -17.76 -6.73
C GLY A 14 -3.26 -18.23 -6.44
N ILE A 15 -4.22 -17.29 -6.41
CA ILE A 15 -5.64 -17.57 -6.16
C ILE A 15 -6.26 -18.35 -7.34
N THR A 16 -6.01 -17.93 -8.58
CA THR A 16 -6.55 -18.62 -9.76
C THR A 16 -5.95 -20.02 -9.89
N GLY A 17 -4.67 -20.20 -9.56
CA GLY A 17 -4.03 -21.53 -9.52
C GLY A 17 -4.62 -22.45 -8.45
N MET A 18 -5.11 -21.91 -7.33
CA MET A 18 -5.86 -22.66 -6.33
C MET A 18 -7.30 -22.95 -6.76
N GLY A 19 -7.93 -21.99 -7.44
CA GLY A 19 -9.34 -22.05 -7.84
C GLY A 19 -9.68 -23.20 -8.78
N THR A 20 -8.71 -23.70 -9.55
CA THR A 20 -8.88 -24.87 -10.41
C THR A 20 -8.98 -26.20 -9.63
N LEU A 21 -8.39 -26.26 -8.43
CA LEU A 21 -8.38 -27.46 -7.59
C LEU A 21 -9.44 -27.41 -6.48
N ARG A 22 -9.59 -26.25 -5.82
CA ARG A 22 -10.53 -26.04 -4.70
C ARG A 22 -11.21 -24.67 -4.80
N PRO A 23 -12.29 -24.53 -5.59
CA PRO A 23 -12.95 -23.25 -5.81
C PRO A 23 -13.57 -22.65 -4.54
N GLU A 24 -13.91 -23.49 -3.57
CA GLU A 24 -14.50 -23.08 -2.28
C GLU A 24 -13.58 -22.19 -1.44
N LEU A 25 -12.26 -22.25 -1.70
CA LEU A 25 -11.25 -21.49 -0.95
C LEU A 25 -10.97 -20.11 -1.57
N ILE A 26 -11.50 -19.80 -2.76
CA ILE A 26 -11.24 -18.53 -3.48
C ILE A 26 -11.69 -17.33 -2.64
N MET A 27 -12.91 -17.36 -2.09
CA MET A 27 -13.46 -16.22 -1.34
C MET A 27 -12.63 -15.87 -0.11
N LYS A 28 -12.10 -16.87 0.60
CA LYS A 28 -11.23 -16.65 1.77
C LYS A 28 -9.86 -16.10 1.36
N SER A 29 -9.43 -16.37 0.13
CA SER A 29 -8.11 -16.00 -0.39
C SER A 29 -8.06 -14.60 -0.98
N LEU A 30 -9.16 -13.83 -0.96
CA LEU A 30 -9.22 -12.46 -1.49
C LEU A 30 -8.59 -11.41 -0.55
N ILE A 31 -8.32 -11.75 0.71
CA ILE A 31 -7.75 -10.83 1.71
C ILE A 31 -6.46 -10.13 1.22
N PRO A 32 -5.46 -10.82 0.63
CA PRO A 32 -4.23 -10.18 0.15
C PRO A 32 -4.49 -9.17 -0.98
N VAL A 33 -5.52 -9.41 -1.80
CA VAL A 33 -5.91 -8.51 -2.90
C VAL A 33 -6.49 -7.21 -2.33
N VAL A 34 -7.38 -7.31 -1.34
CA VAL A 34 -7.95 -6.14 -0.66
C VAL A 34 -6.85 -5.35 0.05
N MET A 35 -5.94 -6.03 0.75
CA MET A 35 -4.80 -5.38 1.43
C MET A 35 -3.86 -4.66 0.45
N ALA A 36 -3.59 -5.25 -0.71
CA ALA A 36 -2.83 -4.57 -1.76
C ALA A 36 -3.56 -3.31 -2.29
N GLY A 37 -4.90 -3.32 -2.33
CA GLY A 37 -5.73 -2.20 -2.74
C GLY A 37 -5.67 -1.00 -1.78
N ILE A 38 -5.62 -1.24 -0.46
CA ILE A 38 -5.58 -0.18 0.55
C ILE A 38 -4.33 0.70 0.41
N ILE A 39 -3.19 0.13 0.02
CA ILE A 39 -1.94 0.88 -0.24
C ILE A 39 -2.14 1.96 -1.33
N ALA A 40 -3.00 1.71 -2.32
CA ALA A 40 -3.29 2.71 -3.35
C ALA A 40 -4.05 3.92 -2.79
N VAL A 41 -4.89 3.69 -1.77
CA VAL A 41 -5.64 4.75 -1.08
C VAL A 41 -4.70 5.66 -0.29
N TYR A 42 -3.64 5.13 0.31
CA TYR A 42 -2.65 5.97 1.01
C TYR A 42 -1.98 6.99 0.09
N GLY A 43 -1.59 6.56 -1.11
CA GLY A 43 -1.06 7.48 -2.12
C GLY A 43 -2.09 8.52 -2.57
N LEU A 44 -3.35 8.12 -2.75
CA LEU A 44 -4.43 9.02 -3.11
C LEU A 44 -4.66 10.11 -2.05
N VAL A 45 -4.70 9.73 -0.77
CA VAL A 45 -4.88 10.67 0.35
C VAL A 45 -3.78 11.71 0.38
N VAL A 46 -2.51 11.31 0.24
CA VAL A 46 -1.38 12.25 0.21
C VAL A 46 -1.46 13.19 -1.00
N SER A 47 -1.80 12.68 -2.18
CA SER A 47 -1.99 13.53 -3.37
C SER A 47 -3.08 14.57 -3.19
N VAL A 48 -4.23 14.19 -2.62
CA VAL A 48 -5.35 15.13 -2.37
C VAL A 48 -4.95 16.21 -1.36
N LEU A 49 -4.20 15.87 -0.32
CA LEU A 49 -3.72 16.84 0.67
C LEU A 49 -2.73 17.85 0.09
N ILE A 50 -1.82 17.41 -0.79
CA ILE A 50 -0.87 18.29 -1.46
C ILE A 50 -1.62 19.24 -2.40
N VAL A 51 -2.58 18.74 -3.20
CA VAL A 51 -3.40 19.56 -4.09
C VAL A 51 -4.24 20.58 -3.32
N GLY A 52 -4.83 20.18 -2.18
CA GLY A 52 -5.59 21.09 -1.32
C GLY A 52 -4.76 22.19 -0.66
N SER A 53 -3.43 22.03 -0.62
CA SER A 53 -2.50 23.01 -0.03
C SER A 53 -1.89 23.96 -1.08
N LEU A 54 -2.21 23.77 -2.37
CA LEU A 54 -1.68 24.58 -3.47
C LEU A 54 -2.67 25.68 -3.84
N ASN A 55 -2.31 26.95 -3.59
CA ASN A 55 -3.03 28.12 -4.08
C ASN A 55 -2.28 28.78 -5.24
N PRO A 56 -2.95 29.12 -6.35
CA PRO A 56 -2.31 29.79 -7.50
C PRO A 56 -2.02 31.29 -7.25
N THR A 57 -2.57 31.87 -6.18
CA THR A 57 -2.46 33.30 -5.85
C THR A 57 -1.32 33.63 -4.89
N ASP A 58 -0.81 32.66 -4.14
CA ASP A 58 0.23 32.87 -3.13
C ASP A 58 1.61 32.42 -3.65
N PRO A 59 2.70 33.16 -3.36
CA PRO A 59 4.05 32.76 -3.73
C PRO A 59 4.45 31.49 -2.96
N TYR A 60 4.66 30.40 -3.69
CA TYR A 60 5.01 29.10 -3.11
C TYR A 60 6.51 29.02 -2.79
N PRO A 61 6.92 28.97 -1.50
CA PRO A 61 8.33 28.94 -1.16
C PRO A 61 8.97 27.62 -1.58
N LEU A 62 10.22 27.68 -2.08
CA LEU A 62 10.97 26.51 -2.54
C LEU A 62 11.09 25.41 -1.46
N HIS A 63 11.16 25.83 -0.19
CA HIS A 63 11.18 24.92 0.96
C HIS A 63 9.90 24.09 1.08
N ALA A 64 8.72 24.69 0.91
CA ALA A 64 7.46 23.95 0.90
C ALA A 64 7.47 22.93 -0.25
N GLY A 65 7.90 23.32 -1.44
CA GLY A 65 8.00 22.42 -2.60
C GLY A 65 8.86 21.18 -2.34
N PHE A 66 10.02 21.34 -1.70
CA PHE A 66 10.86 20.19 -1.33
C PHE A 66 10.21 19.31 -0.26
N ILE A 67 9.49 19.88 0.72
CA ILE A 67 8.77 19.09 1.73
C ILE A 67 7.62 18.31 1.09
N HIS A 68 6.83 18.91 0.21
CA HIS A 68 5.74 18.22 -0.48
C HIS A 68 6.26 17.11 -1.41
N LEU A 69 7.41 17.33 -2.06
CA LEU A 69 8.10 16.29 -2.83
C LEU A 69 8.56 15.13 -1.93
N ALA A 70 9.16 15.44 -0.78
CA ALA A 70 9.60 14.45 0.19
C ALA A 70 8.43 13.67 0.83
N ALA A 71 7.31 14.35 1.10
CA ALA A 71 6.08 13.72 1.60
C ALA A 71 5.50 12.74 0.57
N GLY A 72 5.44 13.12 -0.70
CA GLY A 72 5.00 12.23 -1.79
C GLY A 72 5.93 11.03 -1.99
N LEU A 73 7.25 11.25 -2.00
CA LEU A 73 8.23 10.19 -2.19
C LEU A 73 8.28 9.21 -1.01
N SER A 74 8.20 9.69 0.23
CA SER A 74 8.22 8.84 1.43
C SER A 74 7.04 7.87 1.44
N CYS A 75 5.80 8.36 1.30
CA CYS A 75 4.62 7.50 1.21
C CYS A 75 4.63 6.60 -0.04
N GLY A 76 5.13 7.11 -1.17
CA GLY A 76 5.19 6.37 -2.43
C GLY A 76 6.15 5.18 -2.40
N LEU A 77 7.36 5.36 -1.87
CA LEU A 77 8.40 4.34 -1.81
C LEU A 77 8.13 3.29 -0.73
N THR A 78 7.56 3.67 0.42
CA THR A 78 7.15 2.69 1.44
C THR A 78 5.97 1.85 0.97
N GLY A 79 4.97 2.47 0.33
CA GLY A 79 3.85 1.75 -0.29
C GLY A 79 4.31 0.81 -1.40
N LEU A 80 5.39 1.17 -2.11
CA LEU A 80 6.03 0.31 -3.11
C LEU A 80 6.61 -0.96 -2.46
N ALA A 81 7.40 -0.80 -1.41
CA ALA A 81 8.01 -1.92 -0.69
C ALA A 81 6.94 -2.83 -0.06
N ALA A 82 5.92 -2.25 0.58
CA ALA A 82 4.80 -2.97 1.17
C ALA A 82 4.02 -3.77 0.12
N GLY A 83 3.69 -3.16 -1.03
CA GLY A 83 2.97 -3.84 -2.11
C GLY A 83 3.75 -5.02 -2.69
N ARG A 84 5.08 -4.90 -2.81
CA ARG A 84 5.94 -6.01 -3.24
C ARG A 84 5.97 -7.15 -2.23
N ALA A 85 6.07 -6.84 -0.93
CA ALA A 85 6.06 -7.83 0.14
C ALA A 85 4.72 -8.60 0.19
N ILE A 86 3.60 -7.88 0.16
CA ILE A 86 2.24 -8.46 0.13
C ILE A 86 2.05 -9.38 -1.08
N GLY A 87 2.53 -8.97 -2.26
CA GLY A 87 2.42 -9.81 -3.46
C GLY A 87 3.18 -11.14 -3.38
N VAL A 88 4.41 -11.11 -2.84
CA VAL A 88 5.23 -12.33 -2.69
C VAL A 88 4.62 -13.25 -1.65
N VAL A 89 4.26 -12.71 -0.48
CA VAL A 89 3.65 -13.46 0.61
C VAL A 89 2.30 -14.02 0.16
N GLY A 90 1.49 -13.23 -0.55
CA GLY A 90 0.19 -13.65 -1.08
C GLY A 90 0.27 -14.83 -2.05
N ASP A 91 1.18 -14.80 -3.03
CA ASP A 91 1.38 -15.90 -3.99
C ASP A 91 1.87 -17.19 -3.29
N ALA A 92 2.88 -17.06 -2.40
CA ALA A 92 3.43 -18.19 -1.66
C ALA A 92 2.40 -18.81 -0.68
N CYS A 93 1.68 -17.98 0.07
CA CYS A 93 0.68 -18.44 1.02
C CYS A 93 -0.56 -19.00 0.33
N ALA A 94 -1.00 -18.45 -0.81
CA ALA A 94 -2.08 -19.04 -1.61
C ALA A 94 -1.73 -20.47 -2.04
N ARG A 95 -0.50 -20.69 -2.51
CA ARG A 95 -0.04 -22.04 -2.87
C ARG A 95 0.05 -22.98 -1.66
N ALA A 96 0.51 -22.50 -0.51
CA ALA A 96 0.58 -23.31 0.71
C ALA A 96 -0.80 -23.64 1.30
N TYR A 97 -1.78 -22.74 1.14
CA TYR A 97 -3.14 -22.91 1.65
C TYR A 97 -3.89 -24.07 0.95
N LEU A 98 -3.49 -24.43 -0.27
CA LEU A 98 -3.97 -25.65 -0.95
C LEU A 98 -3.61 -26.93 -0.18
N LEU A 99 -2.42 -26.98 0.42
CA LEU A 99 -1.94 -28.18 1.12
C LEU A 99 -2.55 -28.25 2.52
N GLN A 100 -2.60 -27.13 3.24
CA GLN A 100 -3.08 -27.11 4.62
C GLN A 100 -3.86 -25.83 4.93
N SER A 101 -5.13 -25.96 5.31
CA SER A 101 -5.96 -24.79 5.64
C SER A 101 -5.55 -24.07 6.94
N ARG A 102 -4.71 -24.70 7.78
CA ARG A 102 -4.22 -24.09 9.03
C ARG A 102 -3.25 -22.92 8.82
N VAL A 103 -2.58 -22.82 7.65
CA VAL A 103 -1.67 -21.69 7.35
C VAL A 103 -2.40 -20.36 7.07
N PHE A 104 -3.74 -20.34 7.05
CA PHE A 104 -4.51 -19.12 6.87
C PHE A 104 -4.20 -18.03 7.90
N VAL A 105 -4.14 -18.39 9.19
CA VAL A 105 -3.89 -17.41 10.26
C VAL A 105 -2.47 -16.84 10.15
N ALA A 106 -1.49 -17.69 9.81
CA ALA A 106 -0.11 -17.26 9.59
C ALA A 106 0.01 -16.31 8.39
N MET A 107 -0.72 -16.59 7.31
CA MET A 107 -0.80 -15.70 6.14
C MET A 107 -1.34 -14.32 6.52
N VAL A 108 -2.43 -14.26 7.28
CA VAL A 108 -3.02 -12.98 7.71
C VAL A 108 -2.04 -12.20 8.60
N LEU A 109 -1.40 -12.85 9.57
CA LEU A 109 -0.38 -12.21 10.43
C LEU A 109 0.76 -11.61 9.63
N MET A 110 1.33 -12.34 8.66
CA MET A 110 2.40 -11.81 7.81
C MET A 110 1.96 -10.63 6.96
N LEU A 111 0.72 -10.66 6.44
CA LEU A 111 0.17 -9.56 5.63
C LEU A 111 -0.05 -8.29 6.45
N ILE A 112 -0.45 -8.40 7.73
CA ILE A 112 -0.57 -7.24 8.63
C ILE A 112 0.79 -6.58 8.84
N PHE A 113 1.84 -7.36 9.14
CA PHE A 113 3.19 -6.79 9.31
C PHE A 113 3.72 -6.12 8.04
N ALA A 114 3.41 -6.67 6.86
CA ALA A 114 3.79 -6.08 5.59
C ALA A 114 3.06 -4.75 5.32
N GLU A 115 1.80 -4.65 5.75
CA GLU A 115 0.94 -3.48 5.57
C GLU A 115 1.36 -2.29 6.44
N VAL A 116 1.79 -2.55 7.68
CA VAL A 116 2.28 -1.53 8.61
C VAL A 116 3.46 -0.71 8.06
N ILE A 117 4.27 -1.28 7.17
CA ILE A 117 5.34 -0.56 6.46
C ILE A 117 4.77 0.59 5.61
N GLY A 118 3.62 0.39 4.98
CA GLY A 118 2.90 1.40 4.22
C GLY A 118 2.32 2.49 5.12
N LEU A 119 1.71 2.10 6.25
CA LEU A 119 1.17 3.03 7.25
C LEU A 119 2.23 3.98 7.81
N TYR A 120 3.44 3.48 8.09
CA TYR A 120 4.51 4.34 8.58
C TYR A 120 4.88 5.44 7.57
N GLY A 121 4.90 5.14 6.27
CA GLY A 121 5.16 6.17 5.26
C GLY A 121 4.05 7.20 5.14
N LEU A 122 2.79 6.80 5.34
CA LEU A 122 1.66 7.73 5.38
C LEU A 122 1.78 8.69 6.57
N ILE A 123 2.08 8.18 7.76
CA ILE A 123 2.24 9.01 8.97
C ILE A 123 3.35 10.05 8.77
N VAL A 124 4.49 9.64 8.23
CA VAL A 124 5.61 10.55 7.95
C VAL A 124 5.20 11.61 6.92
N ALA A 125 4.51 11.24 5.84
CA ALA A 125 4.03 12.19 4.84
C ALA A 125 3.05 13.21 5.41
N LEU A 126 2.18 12.81 6.35
CA LEU A 126 1.24 13.72 7.01
C LEU A 126 1.96 14.74 7.90
N ILE A 127 2.92 14.30 8.71
CA ILE A 127 3.72 15.20 9.57
C ILE A 127 4.49 16.21 8.73
N LEU A 128 5.09 15.76 7.63
CA LEU A 128 5.78 16.64 6.68
C LEU A 128 4.81 17.67 6.07
N ASN A 129 3.59 17.25 5.69
CA ASN A 129 2.60 18.16 5.13
C ASN A 129 2.16 19.24 6.14
N THR A 130 1.99 18.89 7.42
CA THR A 130 1.69 19.86 8.49
C THR A 130 2.80 20.90 8.63
N LYS A 131 4.08 20.47 8.55
CA LYS A 131 5.24 21.36 8.65
C LYS A 131 5.42 22.26 7.42
N ALA A 132 5.06 21.77 6.23
CA ALA A 132 5.06 22.59 5.02
C ALA A 132 4.06 23.76 5.12
N SER A 133 2.91 23.54 5.76
CA SER A 133 1.91 24.58 5.94
C SER A 133 2.33 25.67 6.93
N GLU A 134 3.11 25.34 7.97
CA GLU A 134 3.67 26.30 8.92
C GLU A 134 4.77 27.18 8.30
N ALA A 135 5.49 26.67 7.30
CA ALA A 135 6.58 27.39 6.63
C ALA A 135 6.12 28.33 5.51
N SER A 136 4.81 28.40 5.25
CA SER A 136 4.17 29.32 4.29
C SER A 136 3.78 30.67 4.91
N CYS A 137 4.06 30.88 6.20
CA CYS A 137 3.97 32.18 6.88
C CYS A 137 5.32 32.92 6.81
#